data_AF-A0A538GU98-F1
#
_entry.id   AF-A0A538GU98-F1
#
_cell.length_a   1.000
_cell.length_b   1.000
_cell.length_c   1.000
_cell.angle_alpha   90.00
_cell.angle_beta   90.00
_cell.angle_gamma   90.00
#
_symmetry.space_group_name_H-M   'P 1'
#
loop_
_entity.id
_entity.type
_entity.pdbx_description
1 polymer ?
#
loop_
_entity_poly.entity_id
_entity_poly.type
_entity_poly.pdbx_seq_one_letter_code
_entity_poly.pdbx_strand_id
1 'polypeptide(L)'
;MFCMDEQDRHPAFRAANNRTLEHARRSGGRLIPFVRLDLAEAPIEEATRCLDAGARGIKLHPRAQRFLLNDERLAPVFELAAERRVPILIHGGRGLPPIADHLARLVERYPAAQLIIAHAGIADLAELAGRFGGKAGVFFDTSVWSPIDLLSLFHLVSPEQVVYASDYPYGQQPSSLLIAIRTAKLAGFEDESLRGMLSGNASRIADGEEPLEPSPPRGGGTFSQPMAFARIHQYLSMATPLLWTRQADTIGVLGLALNACADRDGHAEERERIRELIEAARELWRVLPELDDETEQRVVSRTTFRLVHLADILAVTSGA
;
A
#
# COMPACT_ATOMS: atom_id res chain seq x y z
N MET A 1 16.37 6.35 4.87
CA MET A 1 15.65 7.20 5.84
C MET A 1 14.19 6.77 5.81
N PHE A 2 13.65 6.24 6.91
CA PHE A 2 12.21 5.93 6.98
C PHE A 2 11.43 7.25 7.03
N CYS A 3 10.16 7.28 6.63
CA CYS A 3 9.36 8.51 6.73
C CYS A 3 9.31 9.04 8.18
N MET A 4 9.51 8.19 9.20
CA MET A 4 9.60 8.62 10.62
C MET A 4 10.93 9.28 10.99
N ASP A 5 11.96 9.15 10.15
CA ASP A 5 13.35 9.54 10.47
C ASP A 5 13.79 10.78 9.68
N GLU A 6 12.87 11.63 9.24
CA GLU A 6 13.21 12.86 8.51
C GLU A 6 14.11 13.73 9.39
N GLN A 7 15.40 13.81 9.02
CA GLN A 7 16.45 14.37 9.86
C GLN A 7 16.28 15.88 10.05
N ASP A 8 15.72 16.58 9.07
CA ASP A 8 15.49 18.02 9.07
C ASP A 8 14.00 18.35 9.03
N ARG A 9 13.21 17.58 9.78
CA ARG A 9 11.78 17.84 9.99
C ARG A 9 11.50 19.21 10.61
N HIS A 10 12.48 19.84 11.28
CA HIS A 10 12.29 21.12 11.95
C HIS A 10 12.85 22.28 11.13
N PRO A 11 12.11 23.39 10.98
CA PRO A 11 10.72 23.59 11.38
C PRO A 11 9.72 23.01 10.36
N ALA A 12 8.64 22.40 10.84
CA ALA A 12 7.41 22.05 10.11
C ALA A 12 7.60 21.34 8.75
N PHE A 13 8.57 20.44 8.63
CA PHE A 13 8.99 19.76 7.40
C PHE A 13 9.42 20.67 6.25
N ARG A 14 9.70 21.96 6.49
CA ARG A 14 9.97 22.95 5.43
C ARG A 14 11.09 22.53 4.49
N ALA A 15 12.21 22.06 5.03
CA ALA A 15 13.36 21.65 4.22
C ALA A 15 13.03 20.40 3.36
N ALA A 16 12.35 19.41 3.94
CA ALA A 16 11.90 18.22 3.23
C ALA A 16 10.86 18.55 2.13
N ASN A 17 9.88 19.41 2.42
CA ASN A 17 8.90 19.87 1.43
C ASN A 17 9.57 20.63 0.29
N ASN A 18 10.55 21.49 0.57
CA ASN A 18 11.32 22.19 -0.47
C ASN A 18 12.08 21.22 -1.38
N ARG A 19 12.69 20.16 -0.83
CA ARG A 19 13.31 19.09 -1.65
C ARG A 19 12.28 18.41 -2.53
N THR A 20 11.13 18.02 -1.98
CA THR A 20 10.05 17.36 -2.73
C THR A 20 9.56 18.23 -3.89
N LEU A 21 9.33 19.51 -3.66
CA LEU A 21 8.94 20.49 -4.68
C LEU A 21 10.01 20.63 -5.77
N GLU A 22 11.29 20.75 -5.39
CA GLU A 22 12.39 20.88 -6.33
C GLU A 22 12.58 19.60 -7.18
N HIS A 23 12.46 18.42 -6.57
CA HIS A 23 12.47 17.15 -7.30
C HIS A 23 11.30 17.05 -8.29
N ALA A 24 10.11 17.47 -7.88
CA ALA A 24 8.94 17.52 -8.76
C ALA A 24 9.14 18.47 -9.93
N ARG A 25 9.64 19.68 -9.69
CA ARG A 25 9.97 20.65 -10.75
C ARG A 25 10.99 20.09 -11.74
N ARG A 26 12.06 19.48 -11.24
CA ARG A 26 13.10 18.83 -12.07
C ARG A 26 12.60 17.62 -12.85
N SER A 27 11.50 17.01 -12.40
CA SER A 27 10.94 15.82 -13.05
C SER A 27 10.25 16.11 -14.39
N GLY A 28 9.88 17.38 -14.64
CA GLY A 28 9.15 17.79 -15.84
C GLY A 28 7.70 17.30 -15.86
N GLY A 29 7.04 17.24 -14.70
CA GLY A 29 5.66 16.77 -14.57
C GLY A 29 5.49 15.27 -14.32
N ARG A 30 6.60 14.50 -14.24
CA ARG A 30 6.56 13.06 -13.92
C ARG A 30 6.28 12.77 -12.43
N LEU A 31 6.57 13.72 -11.56
CA LEU A 31 6.33 13.63 -10.11
C LEU A 31 5.38 14.74 -9.68
N ILE A 32 4.34 14.36 -8.93
CA ILE A 32 3.35 15.27 -8.36
C ILE A 32 3.63 15.39 -6.86
N PRO A 33 4.03 16.57 -6.35
CA PRO A 33 4.47 16.72 -4.97
C PRO A 33 3.28 16.82 -4.00
N PHE A 34 3.30 16.02 -2.94
CA PHE A 34 2.39 16.15 -1.81
C PHE A 34 3.12 16.79 -0.63
N VAL A 35 2.49 17.75 0.04
CA VAL A 35 3.06 18.43 1.21
C VAL A 35 2.89 17.59 2.46
N ARG A 36 3.93 17.51 3.27
CA ARG A 36 3.89 16.87 4.59
C ARG A 36 3.83 17.92 5.69
N LEU A 37 2.99 17.69 6.69
CA LEU A 37 2.70 18.67 7.75
C LEU A 37 3.19 18.18 9.13
N ASP A 38 3.65 19.10 9.97
CA ASP A 38 3.74 18.86 11.41
C ASP A 38 2.55 19.55 12.09
N LEU A 39 1.63 18.76 12.66
CA LEU A 39 0.43 19.32 13.31
C LEU A 39 0.77 20.09 14.60
N ALA A 40 1.96 19.91 15.17
CA ALA A 40 2.39 20.61 16.39
C ALA A 40 3.01 22.00 16.14
N GLU A 41 3.24 22.37 14.88
CA GLU A 41 3.82 23.66 14.51
C GLU A 41 2.79 24.52 13.75
N ALA A 42 3.12 24.95 12.52
CA ALA A 42 2.27 25.77 11.67
C ALA A 42 1.78 24.99 10.43
N PRO A 43 0.92 23.96 10.60
CA PRO A 43 0.55 23.06 9.51
C PRO A 43 -0.21 23.78 8.38
N ILE A 44 -1.06 24.76 8.70
CA ILE A 44 -1.85 25.49 7.70
C ILE A 44 -0.99 26.46 6.90
N GLU A 45 -0.06 27.15 7.56
CA GLU A 45 0.89 28.05 6.88
C GLU A 45 1.80 27.27 5.92
N GLU A 46 2.32 26.12 6.36
CA GLU A 46 3.17 25.29 5.51
C GLU A 46 2.41 24.63 4.37
N ALA A 47 1.19 24.14 4.62
CA ALA A 47 0.32 23.62 3.58
C ALA A 47 0.05 24.70 2.52
N THR A 48 -0.39 25.88 2.94
CA THR A 48 -0.68 27.02 2.05
C THR A 48 0.54 27.38 1.21
N ARG A 49 1.71 27.56 1.83
CA ARG A 49 2.97 27.87 1.14
C ARG A 49 3.32 26.81 0.10
N CYS A 50 3.23 25.53 0.44
CA CYS A 50 3.62 24.47 -0.48
C CYS A 50 2.62 24.32 -1.63
N LEU A 51 1.32 24.46 -1.37
CA LEU A 51 0.28 24.45 -2.40
C LEU A 51 0.46 25.62 -3.37
N ASP A 52 0.74 26.83 -2.86
CA ASP A 52 1.05 28.00 -3.69
C ASP A 52 2.35 27.82 -4.48
N ALA A 53 3.30 27.02 -3.97
CA ALA A 53 4.54 26.65 -4.65
C ALA A 53 4.41 25.45 -5.61
N GLY A 54 3.21 24.89 -5.78
CA GLY A 54 2.93 23.83 -6.76
C GLY A 54 2.76 22.42 -6.19
N ALA A 55 2.65 22.25 -4.86
CA ALA A 55 2.14 21.01 -4.28
C ALA A 55 0.69 20.78 -4.73
N ARG A 56 0.33 19.52 -4.96
CA ARG A 56 -0.98 19.11 -5.50
C ARG A 56 -1.72 18.13 -4.60
N GLY A 57 -1.31 18.02 -3.34
CA GLY A 57 -1.92 17.13 -2.36
C GLY A 57 -1.27 17.25 -1.00
N ILE A 58 -1.88 16.68 0.02
CA ILE A 58 -1.41 16.69 1.42
C ILE A 58 -1.16 15.25 1.86
N LYS A 59 0.01 14.96 2.44
CA LYS A 59 0.36 13.64 3.00
C LYS A 59 0.33 13.68 4.53
N LEU A 60 -0.54 12.85 5.09
CA LEU A 60 -0.70 12.63 6.52
C LEU A 60 -0.28 11.20 6.91
N HIS A 61 0.42 11.07 8.02
CA HIS A 61 0.90 9.82 8.59
C HIS A 61 0.81 9.90 10.13
N PRO A 62 -0.33 9.51 10.73
CA PRO A 62 -0.62 9.72 12.16
C PRO A 62 0.47 9.20 13.10
N ARG A 63 0.97 7.99 12.87
CA ARG A 63 2.08 7.40 13.65
C ARG A 63 3.39 8.19 13.53
N ALA A 64 3.79 8.54 12.31
CA ALA A 64 5.06 9.22 12.06
C ALA A 64 5.05 10.66 12.56
N GLN A 65 3.90 11.33 12.45
CA GLN A 65 3.69 12.72 12.89
C GLN A 65 3.14 12.82 14.31
N ARG A 66 2.92 11.68 14.99
CA ARG A 66 2.49 11.58 16.40
C ARG A 66 1.18 12.31 16.70
N PHE A 67 0.14 12.07 15.91
CA PHE A 67 -1.21 12.57 16.17
C PHE A 67 -2.25 11.44 16.06
N LEU A 68 -3.44 11.69 16.61
CA LEU A 68 -4.61 10.82 16.53
C LEU A 68 -5.64 11.37 15.55
N LEU A 69 -6.50 10.53 14.99
CA LEU A 69 -7.47 10.97 13.97
C LEU A 69 -8.61 11.84 14.54
N ASN A 70 -8.78 11.87 15.86
CA ASN A 70 -9.71 12.77 16.55
C ASN A 70 -9.11 14.14 16.88
N ASP A 71 -7.88 14.41 16.45
CA ASP A 71 -7.20 15.67 16.70
C ASP A 71 -7.91 16.82 15.97
N GLU A 72 -8.35 17.82 16.72
CA GLU A 72 -9.09 18.98 16.20
C GLU A 72 -8.29 19.76 15.14
N ARG A 73 -6.96 19.66 15.18
CA ARG A 73 -6.05 20.29 14.21
C ARG A 73 -6.16 19.70 12.81
N LEU A 74 -6.80 18.54 12.64
CA LEU A 74 -7.08 17.97 11.32
C LEU A 74 -8.22 18.69 10.61
N ALA A 75 -9.18 19.27 11.34
CA ALA A 75 -10.34 19.90 10.71
C ALA A 75 -9.93 21.07 9.77
N PRO A 76 -9.06 22.00 10.17
CA PRO A 76 -8.57 23.04 9.25
C PRO A 76 -7.74 22.50 8.07
N VAL A 77 -7.09 21.34 8.21
CA VAL A 77 -6.35 20.70 7.11
C VAL A 77 -7.32 20.15 6.05
N PHE A 78 -8.41 19.51 6.48
CA PHE A 78 -9.47 19.05 5.57
C PHE A 78 -10.23 20.20 4.92
N GLU A 79 -10.49 21.27 5.67
CA GLU A 79 -11.09 22.50 5.15
C GLU A 79 -10.23 23.11 4.03
N LEU A 80 -8.92 23.28 4.27
CA LEU A 80 -8.00 23.79 3.27
C LEU A 80 -7.91 22.88 2.04
N ALA A 81 -7.89 21.55 2.23
CA ALA A 81 -7.85 20.60 1.12
C ALA A 81 -9.11 20.70 0.25
N ALA A 82 -10.29 20.85 0.87
CA ALA A 82 -11.56 21.06 0.17
C ALA A 82 -11.55 22.40 -0.59
N GLU A 83 -11.13 23.50 0.04
CA GLU A 83 -11.06 24.82 -0.60
C GLU A 83 -10.13 24.81 -1.82
N ARG A 84 -8.95 24.20 -1.67
CA ARG A 84 -7.91 24.13 -2.71
C ARG A 84 -8.15 23.01 -3.72
N ARG A 85 -9.17 22.17 -3.53
CA ARG A 85 -9.49 20.97 -4.34
C ARG A 85 -8.26 20.07 -4.55
N VAL A 86 -7.56 19.76 -3.48
CA VAL A 86 -6.41 18.83 -3.50
C VAL A 86 -6.67 17.60 -2.62
N PRO A 87 -6.24 16.40 -3.03
CA PRO A 87 -6.42 15.19 -2.26
C PRO A 87 -5.58 15.17 -0.98
N ILE A 88 -6.13 14.54 0.06
CA ILE A 88 -5.39 14.12 1.25
C ILE A 88 -5.04 12.64 1.09
N LEU A 89 -3.75 12.30 1.08
CA LEU A 89 -3.27 10.93 1.21
C LEU A 89 -2.95 10.64 2.68
N ILE A 90 -3.68 9.73 3.32
CA ILE A 90 -3.48 9.38 4.73
C ILE A 90 -2.98 7.94 4.89
N HIS A 91 -2.02 7.73 5.78
CA HIS A 91 -1.60 6.38 6.17
C HIS A 91 -2.76 5.60 6.80
N GLY A 92 -3.15 4.48 6.20
CA GLY A 92 -4.21 3.58 6.68
C GLY A 92 -3.72 2.14 6.90
N GLY A 93 -2.41 1.96 7.10
CA GLY A 93 -1.77 0.64 7.19
C GLY A 93 -1.31 0.24 8.59
N ARG A 94 -0.46 -0.79 8.63
CA ARG A 94 0.08 -1.40 9.86
C ARG A 94 0.58 -0.35 10.89
N GLY A 95 0.34 -0.65 12.17
CA GLY A 95 0.81 0.17 13.29
C GLY A 95 -0.09 1.36 13.63
N LEU A 96 -1.31 1.40 13.10
CA LEU A 96 -2.37 2.29 13.57
C LEU A 96 -3.45 1.48 14.33
N PRO A 97 -4.12 2.10 15.31
CA PRO A 97 -5.40 1.59 15.81
C PRO A 97 -6.49 1.74 14.73
N PRO A 98 -7.72 1.23 14.97
CA PRO A 98 -8.88 1.59 14.16
C PRO A 98 -9.02 3.11 13.97
N ILE A 99 -9.36 3.55 12.76
CA ILE A 99 -9.37 4.96 12.35
C ILE A 99 -10.68 5.41 11.66
N ALA A 100 -11.56 4.47 11.30
CA ALA A 100 -12.69 4.74 10.42
C ALA A 100 -13.67 5.77 11.00
N ASP A 101 -14.05 5.63 12.27
CA ASP A 101 -15.01 6.51 12.93
C ASP A 101 -14.60 7.98 12.91
N HIS A 102 -13.32 8.25 13.15
CA HIS A 102 -12.79 9.61 13.20
C HIS A 102 -12.66 10.19 11.80
N LEU A 103 -12.20 9.38 10.85
CA LEU A 103 -12.06 9.80 9.47
C LEU A 103 -13.42 10.07 8.81
N ALA A 104 -14.44 9.29 9.15
CA ALA A 104 -15.80 9.46 8.64
C ALA A 104 -16.38 10.82 9.03
N ARG A 105 -16.17 11.27 10.28
CA ARG A 105 -16.61 12.60 10.72
C ARG A 105 -15.94 13.74 9.95
N LEU A 106 -14.66 13.58 9.60
CA LEU A 106 -13.94 14.58 8.80
C LEU A 106 -14.47 14.61 7.36
N VAL A 107 -14.68 13.44 6.75
CA VAL A 107 -15.21 13.31 5.39
C VAL A 107 -16.67 13.79 5.29
N GLU A 108 -17.49 13.56 6.32
CA GLU A 108 -18.86 14.09 6.41
C GLU A 108 -18.89 15.60 6.56
N ARG A 109 -17.96 16.16 7.36
CA ARG A 109 -17.84 17.61 7.56
C ARG A 109 -17.30 18.34 6.33
N TYR A 110 -16.42 17.69 5.56
CA TYR A 110 -15.75 18.28 4.40
C TYR A 110 -15.92 17.38 3.15
N PRO A 111 -17.15 17.23 2.61
CA PRO A 111 -17.44 16.29 1.53
C PRO A 111 -16.75 16.64 0.20
N ALA A 112 -16.29 17.88 0.03
CA ALA A 112 -15.52 18.30 -1.15
C ALA A 112 -14.02 17.93 -1.06
N ALA A 113 -13.52 17.50 0.12
CA ALA A 113 -12.15 17.01 0.24
C ALA A 113 -12.06 15.59 -0.32
N GLN A 114 -11.18 15.39 -1.30
CA GLN A 114 -10.83 14.04 -1.74
C GLN A 114 -9.87 13.37 -0.76
N LEU A 115 -10.07 12.09 -0.50
CA LEU A 115 -9.30 11.31 0.45
C LEU A 115 -8.75 10.04 -0.21
N ILE A 116 -7.46 9.79 -0.06
CA ILE A 116 -6.81 8.54 -0.46
C ILE A 116 -6.30 7.86 0.82
N ILE A 117 -6.81 6.66 1.10
CA ILE A 117 -6.43 5.83 2.23
C ILE A 117 -5.35 4.86 1.77
N ALA A 118 -4.14 5.01 2.33
CA ALA A 118 -3.00 4.20 1.94
C ALA A 118 -3.07 2.78 2.52
N HIS A 119 -2.38 1.85 1.86
CA HIS A 119 -2.19 0.46 2.25
C HIS A 119 -3.49 -0.34 2.33
N ALA A 120 -4.38 -0.16 1.34
CA ALA A 120 -5.71 -0.78 1.31
C ALA A 120 -6.58 -0.51 2.55
N GLY A 121 -6.22 0.45 3.42
CA GLY A 121 -6.94 0.68 4.66
C GLY A 121 -6.85 -0.47 5.68
N ILE A 122 -5.85 -1.36 5.59
CA ILE A 122 -5.78 -2.57 6.45
C ILE A 122 -5.72 -2.31 7.96
N ALA A 123 -5.46 -1.07 8.41
CA ALA A 123 -5.59 -0.71 9.81
C ALA A 123 -7.01 -0.91 10.35
N ASP A 124 -8.02 -0.77 9.47
CA ASP A 124 -9.43 -0.77 9.83
C ASP A 124 -10.33 -1.09 8.61
N LEU A 125 -9.90 -2.05 7.78
CA LEU A 125 -10.42 -2.25 6.42
C LEU A 125 -11.94 -2.42 6.39
N ALA A 126 -12.49 -3.28 7.25
CA ALA A 126 -13.92 -3.56 7.26
C ALA A 126 -14.77 -2.31 7.57
N GLU A 127 -14.36 -1.52 8.57
CA GLU A 127 -15.08 -0.30 8.96
C GLU A 127 -14.86 0.84 7.96
N LEU A 128 -13.62 1.00 7.44
CA LEU A 128 -13.32 2.00 6.41
C LEU A 128 -14.11 1.73 5.14
N ALA A 129 -14.12 0.49 4.65
CA ALA A 129 -14.87 0.14 3.46
C ALA A 129 -16.38 0.13 3.72
N GLY A 130 -16.85 -0.27 4.91
CA GLY A 130 -18.27 -0.18 5.28
C GLY A 130 -18.80 1.26 5.32
N ARG A 131 -17.95 2.24 5.65
CA ARG A 131 -18.32 3.67 5.69
C ARG A 131 -18.09 4.40 4.37
N PHE A 132 -17.10 3.99 3.58
CA PHE A 132 -16.66 4.73 2.39
C PHE A 132 -16.84 3.98 1.07
N GLY A 133 -17.17 2.68 1.08
CA GLY A 133 -17.55 1.95 -0.12
C GLY A 133 -18.78 2.60 -0.75
N GLY A 134 -18.72 2.85 -2.05
CA GLY A 134 -19.78 3.58 -2.76
C GLY A 134 -19.71 5.11 -2.64
N LYS A 135 -18.74 5.67 -1.89
CA LYS A 135 -18.59 7.12 -1.72
C LYS A 135 -17.60 7.73 -2.72
N ALA A 136 -18.12 8.48 -3.69
CA ALA A 136 -17.30 9.28 -4.61
C ALA A 136 -16.35 10.20 -3.83
N GLY A 137 -15.09 10.31 -4.29
CA GLY A 137 -14.06 11.14 -3.67
C GLY A 137 -13.29 10.50 -2.51
N VAL A 138 -13.64 9.27 -2.09
CA VAL A 138 -12.80 8.46 -1.20
C VAL A 138 -12.20 7.28 -1.96
N PHE A 139 -10.89 7.14 -1.88
CA PHE A 139 -10.09 6.17 -2.59
C PHE A 139 -9.24 5.33 -1.64
N PHE A 140 -8.86 4.13 -2.07
CA PHE A 140 -7.96 3.21 -1.38
C PHE A 140 -6.81 2.85 -2.32
N ASP A 141 -5.58 2.87 -1.82
CA ASP A 141 -4.44 2.45 -2.63
C ASP A 141 -4.14 0.94 -2.50
N THR A 142 -3.41 0.38 -3.47
CA THR A 142 -3.05 -1.05 -3.49
C THR A 142 -1.74 -1.38 -2.76
N SER A 143 -1.17 -0.45 -1.99
CA SER A 143 0.20 -0.58 -1.47
C SER A 143 0.29 -1.45 -0.21
N VAL A 144 -0.11 -2.70 -0.33
CA VAL A 144 -0.08 -3.73 0.72
C VAL A 144 0.67 -4.96 0.24
N TRP A 145 1.19 -5.75 1.16
CA TRP A 145 1.93 -6.99 0.85
C TRP A 145 1.05 -8.24 0.82
N SER A 146 -0.18 -8.17 1.34
CA SER A 146 -1.08 -9.31 1.44
C SER A 146 -2.01 -9.36 0.22
N PRO A 147 -1.96 -10.41 -0.62
CA PRO A 147 -2.91 -10.56 -1.71
C PRO A 147 -4.33 -10.80 -1.22
N ILE A 148 -4.50 -11.43 -0.04
CA ILE A 148 -5.82 -11.64 0.58
C ILE A 148 -6.45 -10.31 1.01
N ASP A 149 -5.66 -9.37 1.54
CA ASP A 149 -6.18 -8.04 1.91
C ASP A 149 -6.67 -7.27 0.67
N LEU A 150 -6.01 -7.41 -0.48
CA LEU A 150 -6.49 -6.81 -1.74
C LEU A 150 -7.77 -7.48 -2.25
N LEU A 151 -7.87 -8.81 -2.19
CA LEU A 151 -9.12 -9.51 -2.56
C LEU A 151 -10.28 -9.06 -1.66
N SER A 152 -10.04 -8.89 -0.37
CA SER A 152 -11.01 -8.35 0.59
C SER A 152 -11.39 -6.90 0.25
N LEU A 153 -10.40 -6.04 -0.04
CA LEU A 153 -10.66 -4.67 -0.47
C LEU A 153 -11.57 -4.64 -1.70
N PHE A 154 -11.23 -5.41 -2.74
CA PHE A 154 -11.99 -5.41 -3.99
C PHE A 154 -13.44 -5.88 -3.81
N HIS A 155 -13.66 -6.83 -2.90
CA HIS A 155 -15.00 -7.27 -2.49
C HIS A 155 -15.82 -6.15 -1.82
N LEU A 156 -15.16 -5.21 -1.16
CA LEU A 156 -15.82 -4.19 -0.33
C LEU A 156 -15.94 -2.82 -1.01
N VAL A 157 -15.08 -2.49 -1.98
CA VAL A 157 -15.08 -1.17 -2.64
C VAL A 157 -15.08 -1.26 -4.16
N SER A 158 -15.58 -0.22 -4.80
CA SER A 158 -15.70 -0.13 -6.25
C SER A 158 -14.35 0.02 -6.94
N PRO A 159 -14.16 -0.51 -8.16
CA PRO A 159 -12.94 -0.28 -8.95
C PRO A 159 -12.58 1.19 -9.14
N GLU A 160 -13.58 2.08 -9.25
CA GLU A 160 -13.40 3.54 -9.37
C GLU A 160 -12.77 4.16 -8.12
N GLN A 161 -12.84 3.48 -6.98
CA GLN A 161 -12.27 3.92 -5.71
C GLN A 161 -10.87 3.36 -5.45
N VAL A 162 -10.31 2.54 -6.35
CA VAL A 162 -8.99 1.92 -6.14
C VAL A 162 -7.91 2.61 -6.97
N VAL A 163 -6.77 2.95 -6.35
CA VAL A 163 -5.61 3.49 -7.05
C VAL A 163 -4.38 2.61 -6.87
N TYR A 164 -3.65 2.35 -7.94
CA TYR A 164 -2.40 1.61 -7.84
C TYR A 164 -1.34 2.40 -7.07
N ALA A 165 -0.71 1.76 -6.09
CA ALA A 165 0.46 2.29 -5.41
C ALA A 165 1.41 1.16 -5.01
N SER A 166 2.72 1.45 -5.04
CA SER A 166 3.75 0.48 -4.68
C SER A 166 4.34 0.69 -3.29
N ASP A 167 4.11 1.82 -2.64
CA ASP A 167 4.84 2.24 -1.41
C ASP A 167 6.37 2.15 -1.59
N TYR A 168 6.89 2.65 -2.72
CA TYR A 168 8.34 2.71 -2.94
C TYR A 168 9.01 3.58 -1.86
N PRO A 169 10.14 3.14 -1.27
CA PRO A 169 10.99 2.02 -1.69
C PRO A 169 10.69 0.68 -1.01
N TYR A 170 9.61 0.54 -0.24
CA TYR A 170 9.27 -0.70 0.48
C TYR A 170 8.67 -1.75 -0.45
N GLY A 171 7.61 -1.40 -1.19
CA GLY A 171 7.16 -2.21 -2.31
C GLY A 171 7.88 -1.79 -3.60
N GLN A 172 8.28 -2.79 -4.37
CA GLN A 172 9.11 -2.62 -5.56
C GLN A 172 8.57 -3.47 -6.70
N GLN A 173 9.06 -3.20 -7.91
CA GLN A 173 8.78 -4.03 -9.06
C GLN A 173 9.65 -5.30 -9.05
N PRO A 174 9.15 -6.43 -9.58
CA PRO A 174 7.81 -6.60 -10.17
C PRO A 174 6.69 -6.89 -9.14
N SER A 175 7.02 -7.16 -7.87
CA SER A 175 6.06 -7.68 -6.88
C SER A 175 4.83 -6.81 -6.68
N SER A 176 5.01 -5.49 -6.54
CA SER A 176 3.88 -4.57 -6.30
C SER A 176 2.90 -4.47 -7.47
N LEU A 177 3.39 -4.51 -8.72
CA LEU A 177 2.50 -4.53 -9.88
C LEU A 177 1.87 -5.92 -10.07
N LEU A 178 2.65 -6.99 -9.83
CA LEU A 178 2.16 -8.36 -9.95
C LEU A 178 1.00 -8.64 -8.99
N ILE A 179 1.15 -8.27 -7.71
CA ILE A 179 0.09 -8.47 -6.71
C ILE A 179 -1.18 -7.71 -7.10
N ALA A 180 -1.07 -6.43 -7.51
CA ALA A 180 -2.21 -5.61 -7.89
C ALA A 180 -2.94 -6.19 -9.11
N ILE A 181 -2.21 -6.55 -10.18
CA ILE A 181 -2.82 -7.10 -11.40
C ILE A 181 -3.46 -8.46 -11.14
N ARG A 182 -2.76 -9.38 -10.47
CA ARG A 182 -3.26 -10.74 -10.29
C ARG A 182 -4.48 -10.79 -9.37
N THR A 183 -4.47 -10.03 -8.28
CA THR A 183 -5.63 -9.94 -7.37
C THR A 183 -6.81 -9.25 -8.03
N ALA A 184 -6.59 -8.18 -8.82
CA ALA A 184 -7.67 -7.50 -9.53
C ALA A 184 -8.31 -8.42 -10.58
N LYS A 185 -7.51 -9.15 -11.36
CA LYS A 185 -8.02 -10.13 -12.33
C LYS A 185 -8.81 -11.24 -11.65
N LEU A 186 -8.30 -11.77 -10.54
CA LEU A 186 -8.99 -12.79 -9.76
C LEU A 186 -10.31 -12.26 -9.16
N ALA A 187 -10.37 -10.99 -8.76
CA ALA A 187 -11.60 -10.33 -8.33
C ALA A 187 -12.56 -10.01 -9.49
N GLY A 188 -12.19 -10.28 -10.74
CA GLY A 188 -13.03 -10.04 -11.92
C GLY A 188 -12.97 -8.61 -12.46
N PHE A 189 -11.86 -7.90 -12.26
CA PHE A 189 -11.63 -6.62 -12.93
C PHE A 189 -11.45 -6.87 -14.43
N GLU A 190 -12.33 -6.28 -15.22
CA GLU A 190 -12.18 -6.22 -16.67
C GLU A 190 -11.09 -5.22 -17.09
N ASP A 191 -10.72 -5.24 -18.36
CA ASP A 191 -9.66 -4.40 -18.93
C ASP A 191 -9.81 -2.90 -18.60
N GLU A 192 -11.03 -2.39 -18.63
CA GLU A 192 -11.33 -0.99 -18.30
C GLU A 192 -11.09 -0.69 -16.81
N SER A 193 -11.66 -1.51 -15.92
CA SER A 193 -11.47 -1.38 -14.47
C SER A 193 -10.01 -1.54 -14.06
N LEU A 194 -9.28 -2.45 -14.71
CA LEU A 194 -7.85 -2.66 -14.48
C LEU A 194 -7.02 -1.43 -14.90
N ARG A 195 -7.30 -0.83 -16.06
CA ARG A 195 -6.62 0.41 -16.50
C ARG A 195 -6.97 1.61 -15.60
N GLY A 196 -8.23 1.68 -15.16
CA GLY A 196 -8.72 2.64 -14.18
C GLY A 196 -7.90 2.56 -12.89
N MET A 197 -7.81 1.38 -12.28
CA MET A 197 -7.00 1.16 -11.08
C MET A 197 -5.52 1.49 -11.30
N LEU A 198 -4.91 1.02 -12.40
CA LEU A 198 -3.48 1.16 -12.65
C LEU A 198 -3.04 2.61 -12.95
N SER A 199 -3.94 3.44 -13.48
CA SER A 199 -3.59 4.81 -13.86
C SER A 199 -4.78 5.76 -13.90
N GLY A 200 -5.92 5.35 -14.47
CA GLY A 200 -7.03 6.26 -14.77
C GLY A 200 -7.55 7.01 -13.55
N ASN A 201 -7.80 6.32 -12.43
CA ASN A 201 -8.32 6.94 -11.21
C ASN A 201 -7.32 7.96 -10.64
N ALA A 202 -6.03 7.62 -10.60
CA ALA A 202 -4.98 8.53 -10.12
C ALA A 202 -4.75 9.72 -11.07
N SER A 203 -4.84 9.52 -12.38
CA SER A 203 -4.76 10.59 -13.38
C SER A 203 -5.91 11.59 -13.21
N ARG A 204 -7.14 11.13 -13.04
CA ARG A 204 -8.30 12.01 -12.80
C ARG A 204 -8.12 12.87 -11.54
N ILE A 205 -7.62 12.28 -10.45
CA ILE A 205 -7.27 13.02 -9.22
C ILE A 205 -6.19 14.07 -9.52
N ALA A 206 -5.14 13.70 -10.25
CA ALA A 206 -4.04 14.60 -10.61
C ALA A 206 -4.48 15.78 -11.52
N ASP A 207 -5.43 15.53 -12.40
CA ASP A 207 -5.98 16.50 -13.33
C ASP A 207 -7.07 17.38 -12.70
N GLY A 208 -7.48 17.07 -11.46
CA GLY A 208 -8.51 17.81 -10.73
C GLY A 208 -9.91 17.56 -11.27
N GLU A 209 -10.12 16.42 -11.93
CA GLU A 209 -11.44 16.01 -12.42
C GLU A 209 -12.33 15.54 -11.25
N GLU A 210 -13.64 15.74 -11.39
CA GLU A 210 -14.63 15.22 -10.44
C GLU A 210 -14.56 13.69 -10.37
N PRO A 211 -14.55 13.06 -9.19
CA PRO A 211 -14.52 11.60 -9.04
C PRO A 211 -15.63 10.91 -9.83
N LEU A 212 -15.37 9.71 -10.34
CA LEU A 212 -16.42 8.89 -10.93
C LEU A 212 -17.38 8.40 -9.86
N GLU A 213 -18.66 8.27 -10.24
CA GLU A 213 -19.67 7.61 -9.39
C GLU A 213 -19.29 6.14 -9.21
N PRO A 214 -19.09 5.66 -7.96
CA PRO A 214 -18.65 4.29 -7.71
C PRO A 214 -19.67 3.24 -8.17
N SER A 215 -19.21 2.27 -8.94
CA SER A 215 -20.03 1.10 -9.34
C SER A 215 -20.13 0.07 -8.21
N PRO A 216 -20.92 -1.01 -8.31
CA PRO A 216 -20.86 -2.08 -7.32
C PRO A 216 -19.44 -2.69 -7.23
N PRO A 217 -18.96 -3.06 -6.02
CA PRO A 217 -17.69 -3.77 -5.83
C PRO A 217 -17.59 -5.06 -6.65
N ARG A 218 -16.36 -5.51 -6.88
CA ARG A 218 -16.05 -6.74 -7.64
C ARG A 218 -15.53 -7.83 -6.71
N GLY A 219 -15.52 -9.08 -7.14
CA GLY A 219 -15.04 -10.18 -6.30
C GLY A 219 -16.06 -10.63 -5.25
N GLY A 220 -15.83 -11.82 -4.71
CA GLY A 220 -16.75 -12.48 -3.78
C GLY A 220 -16.32 -12.36 -2.32
N GLY A 221 -17.29 -12.49 -1.41
CA GLY A 221 -17.04 -12.61 0.04
C GLY A 221 -16.42 -13.95 0.44
N THR A 222 -16.04 -14.78 -0.53
CA THR A 222 -15.35 -16.05 -0.34
C THR A 222 -14.31 -16.20 -1.44
N PHE A 223 -13.13 -16.66 -1.05
CA PHE A 223 -12.04 -17.02 -1.96
C PHE A 223 -11.70 -18.50 -1.72
N SER A 224 -11.57 -19.27 -2.81
CA SER A 224 -11.27 -20.70 -2.79
C SER A 224 -9.97 -20.97 -3.53
N GLN A 225 -9.17 -21.90 -3.02
CA GLN A 225 -7.91 -22.32 -3.63
C GLN A 225 -7.61 -23.79 -3.33
N PRO A 226 -6.85 -24.49 -4.19
CA PRO A 226 -6.28 -25.79 -3.87
C PRO A 226 -5.55 -25.80 -2.52
N MET A 227 -5.67 -26.91 -1.78
CA MET A 227 -5.06 -27.05 -0.45
C MET A 227 -3.54 -26.89 -0.47
N ALA A 228 -2.87 -27.30 -1.55
CA ALA A 228 -1.43 -27.11 -1.70
C ALA A 228 -1.05 -25.62 -1.65
N PHE A 229 -1.76 -24.78 -2.40
CA PHE A 229 -1.53 -23.34 -2.42
C PHE A 229 -1.89 -22.65 -1.11
N ALA A 230 -2.98 -23.07 -0.45
CA ALA A 230 -3.32 -22.59 0.88
C ALA A 230 -2.21 -22.84 1.90
N ARG A 231 -1.65 -24.06 1.90
CA ARG A 231 -0.53 -24.44 2.78
C ARG A 231 0.73 -23.63 2.46
N ILE A 232 1.06 -23.47 1.18
CA ILE A 232 2.21 -22.65 0.74
C ILE A 232 2.06 -21.22 1.26
N HIS A 233 0.93 -20.56 0.98
CA HIS A 233 0.64 -19.20 1.45
C HIS A 233 0.78 -19.08 2.98
N GLN A 234 0.21 -20.03 3.73
CA GLN A 234 0.31 -20.05 5.19
C GLN A 234 1.76 -20.04 5.67
N TYR A 235 2.61 -20.92 5.13
CA TYR A 235 4.01 -21.01 5.54
C TYR A 235 4.84 -19.79 5.11
N LEU A 236 4.61 -19.23 3.91
CA LEU A 236 5.31 -18.02 3.45
C LEU A 236 4.88 -16.77 4.23
N SER A 237 3.62 -16.70 4.65
CA SER A 237 3.13 -15.66 5.56
C SER A 237 3.85 -15.70 6.92
N MET A 238 4.18 -16.90 7.43
CA MET A 238 4.96 -17.07 8.65
C MET A 238 6.44 -16.67 8.49
N ALA A 239 7.01 -16.82 7.28
CA ALA A 239 8.38 -16.41 6.98
C ALA A 239 8.57 -14.88 7.00
N THR A 240 7.52 -14.14 6.67
CA THR A 240 7.58 -12.70 6.46
C THR A 240 8.01 -11.91 7.72
N PRO A 241 7.42 -12.12 8.91
CA PRO A 241 7.88 -11.46 10.14
C PRO A 241 9.33 -11.79 10.51
N LEU A 242 9.80 -13.03 10.25
CA LEU A 242 11.18 -13.43 10.51
C LEU A 242 12.15 -12.61 9.65
N LEU A 243 11.85 -12.43 8.36
CA LEU A 243 12.66 -11.61 7.46
C LEU A 243 12.71 -10.14 7.89
N TRP A 244 11.57 -9.55 8.28
CA TRP A 244 11.53 -8.16 8.74
C TRP A 244 12.30 -7.94 10.04
N THR A 245 12.33 -8.95 10.91
CA THR A 245 13.07 -8.92 12.18
C THR A 245 14.48 -9.49 12.06
N ARG A 246 14.93 -9.80 10.84
CA ARG A 246 16.25 -10.38 10.52
C ARG A 246 16.56 -11.65 11.32
N GLN A 247 15.54 -12.46 11.58
CA GLN A 247 15.69 -13.77 12.20
C GLN A 247 16.00 -14.82 11.13
N ALA A 248 16.74 -15.86 11.50
CA ALA A 248 16.94 -17.03 10.66
C ALA A 248 15.68 -17.91 10.63
N ASP A 249 15.47 -18.66 9.56
CA ASP A 249 14.40 -19.66 9.45
C ASP A 249 14.74 -20.93 10.27
N THR A 250 14.74 -20.82 11.60
CA THR A 250 15.06 -21.93 12.51
C THR A 250 13.93 -22.96 12.64
N ILE A 251 12.69 -22.53 12.37
CA ILE A 251 11.49 -23.38 12.41
C ILE A 251 11.22 -24.09 11.06
N GLY A 252 11.96 -23.74 10.00
CA GLY A 252 11.93 -24.41 8.71
C GLY A 252 10.68 -24.11 7.87
N VAL A 253 10.12 -22.90 7.96
CA VAL A 253 8.89 -22.53 7.23
C VAL A 253 9.06 -22.62 5.72
N LEU A 254 10.23 -22.26 5.17
CA LEU A 254 10.47 -22.43 3.73
C LEU A 254 10.56 -23.92 3.35
N GLY A 255 11.08 -24.78 4.23
CA GLY A 255 11.08 -26.22 4.03
C GLY A 255 9.67 -26.82 3.99
N LEU A 256 8.78 -26.35 4.87
CA LEU A 256 7.37 -26.75 4.89
C LEU A 256 6.63 -26.30 3.61
N ALA A 257 6.90 -25.08 3.13
CA ALA A 257 6.35 -24.58 1.87
C ALA A 257 6.83 -25.41 0.65
N LEU A 258 8.11 -25.78 0.61
CA LEU A 258 8.66 -26.65 -0.44
C LEU A 258 8.04 -28.04 -0.45
N ASN A 259 7.78 -28.62 0.73
CA ASN A 259 7.10 -29.90 0.82
C ASN A 259 5.66 -29.83 0.28
N ALA A 260 4.95 -28.73 0.52
CA ALA A 260 3.62 -28.51 -0.05
C ALA A 260 3.64 -28.35 -1.59
N CYS A 261 4.76 -27.91 -2.17
CA CYS A 261 4.92 -27.87 -3.63
C CYS A 261 4.95 -29.27 -4.28
N ALA A 262 5.12 -30.35 -3.51
CA ALA A 262 5.15 -31.73 -4.01
C ALA A 262 3.77 -32.41 -4.13
N ASP A 263 2.69 -31.75 -3.70
CA ASP A 263 1.32 -32.28 -3.82
C ASP A 263 0.96 -32.57 -5.30
N ARG A 264 -0.04 -33.45 -5.53
CA ARG A 264 -0.45 -33.92 -6.87
C ARG A 264 -1.93 -33.59 -7.13
N ASP A 265 -2.21 -32.33 -7.45
CA ASP A 265 -3.56 -31.77 -7.56
C ASP A 265 -3.86 -31.09 -8.91
N GLY A 266 -3.08 -31.40 -9.96
CA GLY A 266 -3.30 -30.88 -11.32
C GLY A 266 -2.62 -29.54 -11.66
N HIS A 267 -2.01 -28.84 -10.70
CA HIS A 267 -1.36 -27.54 -10.91
C HIS A 267 0.19 -27.58 -10.94
N ALA A 268 0.76 -28.59 -11.60
CA ALA A 268 2.20 -28.89 -11.49
C ALA A 268 3.09 -27.71 -11.94
N GLU A 269 2.71 -27.02 -13.01
CA GLU A 269 3.48 -25.89 -13.56
C GLU A 269 3.47 -24.67 -12.63
N GLU A 270 2.33 -24.35 -12.01
CA GLU A 270 2.23 -23.31 -10.97
C GLU A 270 3.11 -23.63 -9.77
N ARG A 271 3.04 -24.88 -9.26
CA ARG A 271 3.85 -25.30 -8.10
C ARG A 271 5.34 -25.29 -8.40
N GLU A 272 5.75 -25.62 -9.62
CA GLU A 272 7.18 -25.59 -9.96
C GLU A 272 7.73 -24.16 -9.98
N ARG A 273 7.01 -23.21 -10.57
CA ARG A 273 7.38 -21.78 -10.52
C ARG A 273 7.48 -21.25 -9.09
N ILE A 274 6.55 -21.67 -8.21
CA ILE A 274 6.58 -21.31 -6.80
C ILE A 274 7.78 -21.97 -6.09
N ARG A 275 8.05 -23.25 -6.36
CA ARG A 275 9.19 -23.99 -5.81
C ARG A 275 10.51 -23.28 -6.11
N GLU A 276 10.77 -22.93 -7.38
CA GLU A 276 11.99 -22.25 -7.80
C GLU A 276 12.25 -20.95 -7.00
N LEU A 277 11.21 -20.15 -6.79
CA LEU A 277 11.29 -18.91 -6.00
C LEU A 277 11.63 -19.20 -4.53
N ILE A 278 11.02 -20.22 -3.93
CA ILE A 278 11.27 -20.58 -2.53
C ILE A 278 12.66 -21.18 -2.35
N GLU A 279 13.14 -22.01 -3.28
CA GLU A 279 14.50 -22.56 -3.25
C GLU A 279 15.54 -21.45 -3.33
N ALA A 280 15.40 -20.53 -4.28
CA ALA A 280 16.28 -19.38 -4.39
C ALA A 280 16.25 -18.50 -3.12
N ALA A 281 15.06 -18.25 -2.56
CA ALA A 281 14.93 -17.51 -1.31
C ALA A 281 15.65 -18.21 -0.13
N ARG A 282 15.50 -19.53 -0.03
CA ARG A 282 16.10 -20.33 1.04
C ARG A 282 17.63 -20.26 0.99
N GLU A 283 18.22 -20.38 -0.19
CA GLU A 283 19.69 -20.29 -0.34
C GLU A 283 20.20 -18.89 0.03
N LEU A 284 19.52 -17.83 -0.41
CA LEU A 284 19.88 -16.45 -0.02
C LEU A 284 19.72 -16.19 1.48
N TRP A 285 18.68 -16.74 2.12
CA TRP A 285 18.48 -16.55 3.55
C TRP A 285 19.54 -17.28 4.38
N ARG A 286 20.00 -18.46 3.93
CA ARG A 286 21.03 -19.24 4.62
C ARG A 286 22.37 -18.53 4.69
N VAL A 287 22.77 -17.84 3.63
CA VAL A 287 24.04 -17.10 3.58
C VAL A 287 23.99 -15.76 4.31
N LEU A 288 22.79 -15.24 4.61
CA LEU A 288 22.62 -13.91 5.21
C LEU A 288 23.43 -13.70 6.51
N PRO A 289 23.50 -14.67 7.46
CA PRO A 289 24.30 -14.52 8.68
C PRO A 289 25.82 -14.58 8.45
N GLU A 290 26.27 -15.05 7.29
CA GLU A 290 27.69 -15.21 6.94
C GLU A 290 28.28 -13.95 6.29
N LEU A 291 27.45 -12.97 5.94
CA LEU A 291 27.87 -11.72 5.31
C LEU A 291 28.34 -10.72 6.35
N ASP A 292 29.56 -10.19 6.18
CA ASP A 292 30.11 -9.15 7.06
C ASP A 292 29.75 -7.72 6.61
N ASP A 293 29.45 -7.52 5.32
CA ASP A 293 29.13 -6.19 4.76
C ASP A 293 27.64 -5.85 4.92
N GLU A 294 27.35 -4.70 5.55
CA GLU A 294 25.97 -4.24 5.78
C GLU A 294 25.18 -3.97 4.49
N THR A 295 25.85 -3.54 3.42
CA THR A 295 25.19 -3.23 2.15
C THR A 295 24.76 -4.52 1.47
N GLU A 296 25.65 -5.51 1.43
CA GLU A 296 25.37 -6.86 0.94
C GLU A 296 24.26 -7.52 1.77
N GLN A 297 24.32 -7.46 3.10
CA GLN A 297 23.25 -7.96 3.98
C GLN A 297 21.88 -7.35 3.61
N ARG A 298 21.82 -6.04 3.37
CA ARG A 298 20.57 -5.36 2.97
C ARG A 298 20.09 -5.83 1.60
N VAL A 299 20.99 -5.99 0.64
CA VAL A 299 20.65 -6.48 -0.71
C VAL A 299 20.11 -7.90 -0.64
N VAL A 300 20.80 -8.80 0.05
CA VAL A 300 20.40 -10.20 0.20
C VAL A 300 19.07 -10.30 0.95
N SER A 301 18.94 -9.66 2.11
CA SER A 301 17.69 -9.66 2.89
C SER A 301 16.48 -9.17 2.09
N ARG A 302 16.63 -8.07 1.34
CA ARG A 302 15.55 -7.53 0.49
C ARG A 302 15.23 -8.45 -0.69
N THR A 303 16.25 -9.09 -1.27
CA THR A 303 16.05 -10.03 -2.38
C THR A 303 15.35 -11.29 -1.91
N THR A 304 15.75 -11.86 -0.77
CA THR A 304 15.07 -12.98 -0.12
C THR A 304 13.59 -12.66 0.13
N PHE A 305 13.29 -11.49 0.72
CA PHE A 305 11.90 -11.07 0.94
C PHE A 305 11.11 -10.96 -0.36
N ARG A 306 11.69 -10.39 -1.43
CA ARG A 306 11.02 -10.29 -2.72
C ARG A 306 10.67 -11.67 -3.31
N LEU A 307 11.59 -12.64 -3.22
CA LEU A 307 11.34 -14.00 -3.73
C LEU A 307 10.23 -14.70 -2.94
N VAL A 308 10.26 -14.60 -1.61
CA VAL A 308 9.17 -15.12 -0.74
C VAL A 308 7.85 -14.45 -1.07
N HIS A 309 7.83 -13.12 -1.26
CA HIS A 309 6.61 -12.38 -1.58
C HIS A 309 6.07 -12.73 -2.97
N LEU A 310 6.93 -12.93 -3.98
CA LEU A 310 6.50 -13.38 -5.30
C LEU A 310 5.89 -14.78 -5.24
N ALA A 311 6.51 -15.70 -4.51
CA ALA A 311 5.98 -17.05 -4.31
C ALA A 311 4.61 -17.01 -3.61
N ASP A 312 4.45 -16.14 -2.61
CA ASP A 312 3.21 -15.95 -1.87
C ASP A 312 2.08 -15.38 -2.75
N ILE A 313 2.38 -14.36 -3.57
CA ILE A 313 1.44 -13.81 -4.55
C ILE A 313 0.97 -14.92 -5.50
N LEU A 314 1.91 -15.71 -6.03
CA LEU A 314 1.57 -16.81 -6.94
C LEU A 314 0.75 -17.89 -6.25
N ALA A 315 1.05 -18.24 -5.00
CA ALA A 315 0.27 -19.21 -4.24
C ALA A 315 -1.19 -18.76 -4.11
N VAL A 316 -1.43 -17.51 -3.71
CA VAL A 316 -2.81 -17.00 -3.51
C VAL A 316 -3.56 -16.79 -4.82
N THR A 317 -2.87 -16.47 -5.91
CA THR A 317 -3.54 -16.03 -7.15
C THR A 317 -3.45 -17.03 -8.28
N SER A 318 -3.00 -18.26 -8.03
CA SER A 318 -2.95 -19.34 -9.02
C SER A 318 -4.02 -20.39 -8.73
N GLY A 319 -4.61 -20.96 -9.79
CA GLY A 319 -5.60 -22.04 -9.67
C GLY A 319 -7.00 -21.59 -9.20
N ALA A 320 -7.28 -20.30 -9.22
CA ALA A 320 -8.60 -19.71 -8.92
C ALA A 320 -9.20 -19.04 -10.16
#